data_AF-A0A484YBQ0-F1
#
_entry.id   AF-A0A484YBQ0-F1
#
_cell.length_a   1.000
_cell.length_b   1.000
_cell.length_c   1.000
_cell.angle_alpha   90.00
_cell.angle_beta   90.00
_cell.angle_gamma   90.00
#
_symmetry.space_group_name_H-M   'P 1'
#
loop_
_entity.id
_entity.type
_entity.pdbx_description
1 polymer ?
#
loop_
_entity_poly.entity_id
_entity_poly.type
_entity_poly.pdbx_seq_one_letter_code
_entity_poly.pdbx_strand_id
1 'polypeptide(L)'
;MAAKNGVFTDRVGVLSNDFFVNLLDMRYEWKATDESKELFEGRDRETGEVKYTASRADLVFGSNSVLRAVAEVYASSDAHEKFVKDFVAAWVKVMNLDRFDLL
;
A
#
# COMPACT_ATOMS: atom_id res chain seq x y z
N MET A 1 2.30 16.90 13.38
CA MET A 1 2.20 15.41 13.37
C MET A 1 2.50 14.96 11.96
N ALA A 2 3.47 14.06 11.76
CA ALA A 2 3.69 13.49 10.44
C ALA A 2 2.39 12.76 10.02
N ALA A 3 1.81 13.15 8.88
CA ALA A 3 0.66 12.47 8.33
C ALA A 3 1.03 11.00 8.07
N LYS A 4 0.18 10.06 8.51
CA LYS A 4 0.39 8.61 8.33
C LYS A 4 0.01 8.20 6.89
N ASN A 5 0.68 8.79 5.91
CA ASN A 5 0.41 8.53 4.50
C ASN A 5 0.69 7.05 4.17
N GLY A 6 -0.21 6.43 3.42
CA GLY A 6 -0.04 5.03 2.98
C GLY A 6 -0.29 3.98 4.07
N VAL A 7 -0.66 4.37 5.30
CA VAL A 7 -0.99 3.43 6.38
C VAL A 7 -2.47 3.02 6.29
N PHE A 8 -2.81 2.17 5.32
CA PHE A 8 -4.18 1.71 5.11
C PHE A 8 -4.51 0.49 5.97
N THR A 9 -4.46 0.66 7.28
CA THR A 9 -4.84 -0.38 8.24
C THR A 9 -5.15 0.24 9.60
N ASP A 10 -6.05 -0.39 10.34
CA ASP A 10 -6.32 -0.06 11.74
C ASP A 10 -5.44 -0.91 12.71
N ARG A 11 -4.62 -1.83 12.19
CA ARG A 11 -3.79 -2.78 12.96
C ARG A 11 -2.29 -2.50 12.81
N VAL A 12 -1.88 -1.27 13.10
CA VAL A 12 -0.47 -0.85 12.95
C VAL A 12 0.47 -1.74 13.76
N GLY A 13 1.53 -2.23 13.11
CA GLY A 13 2.50 -3.17 13.70
C GLY A 13 2.27 -4.63 13.31
N VAL A 14 1.12 -4.96 12.70
CA VAL A 14 0.83 -6.30 12.17
C VAL A 14 1.16 -6.35 10.68
N LEU A 15 2.00 -7.30 10.27
CA LEU A 15 2.29 -7.53 8.85
C LEU A 15 1.08 -8.22 8.18
N SER A 16 0.38 -7.48 7.33
CA SER A 16 -0.82 -7.93 6.63
C SER A 16 -0.91 -7.30 5.23
N ASN A 17 -1.76 -7.86 4.36
CA ASN A 17 -2.04 -7.34 3.03
C ASN A 17 -3.11 -6.22 3.01
N ASP A 18 -3.46 -5.65 4.17
CA ASP A 18 -4.47 -4.60 4.33
C ASP A 18 -4.20 -3.40 3.40
N PHE A 19 -2.93 -3.07 3.14
CA PHE A 19 -2.57 -2.01 2.20
C PHE A 19 -3.21 -2.22 0.82
N PHE A 20 -3.06 -3.41 0.23
CA PHE A 20 -3.57 -3.70 -1.11
C PHE A 20 -5.09 -3.84 -1.11
N VAL A 21 -5.65 -4.46 -0.07
CA VAL A 21 -7.11 -4.60 0.09
C VAL A 21 -7.77 -3.23 0.12
N ASN A 22 -7.28 -2.31 0.96
CA ASN A 22 -7.88 -0.98 1.11
C ASN A 22 -7.55 -0.03 -0.05
N LEU A 23 -6.39 -0.18 -0.70
CA LEU A 23 -6.02 0.61 -1.88
C LEU A 23 -6.96 0.31 -3.08
N LEU A 24 -7.31 -0.97 -3.25
CA LEU A 24 -8.13 -1.43 -4.38
C LEU A 24 -9.63 -1.44 -4.07
N ASP A 25 -10.01 -1.15 -2.82
CA ASP A 25 -11.41 -1.01 -2.45
C ASP A 25 -12.05 0.20 -3.14
N MET A 26 -13.07 -0.08 -3.96
CA MET A 26 -13.81 0.93 -4.69
C MET A 26 -14.68 1.80 -3.78
N ARG A 27 -14.86 1.45 -2.51
CA ARG A 27 -15.54 2.28 -1.50
C ARG A 27 -14.88 3.64 -1.33
N TYR A 28 -13.56 3.73 -1.51
CA TYR A 28 -12.83 4.97 -1.33
C TYR A 28 -12.57 5.67 -2.68
N GLU A 29 -12.80 6.97 -2.72
CA GLU A 29 -12.43 7.84 -3.84
C GLU A 29 -11.23 8.70 -3.43
N TRP A 30 -10.19 8.71 -4.28
CA TRP A 30 -8.95 9.46 -4.04
C TRP A 30 -8.99 10.83 -4.72
N LYS A 31 -8.77 11.90 -3.94
CA LYS A 31 -8.69 13.28 -4.45
C LYS A 31 -7.43 13.96 -3.95
N ALA A 32 -6.76 14.71 -4.84
CA ALA A 32 -5.62 15.53 -4.46
C ALA A 32 -6.05 16.63 -3.48
N THR A 33 -5.24 16.92 -2.47
CA THR A 33 -5.53 17.97 -1.48
C THR A 33 -5.29 19.38 -2.02
N ASP A 34 -4.41 19.51 -3.02
CA ASP A 34 -4.00 20.78 -3.61
C ASP A 34 -3.45 20.59 -5.04
N GLU A 35 -3.04 21.70 -5.66
CA GLU A 35 -2.51 21.74 -7.03
C GLU A 35 -1.16 21.04 -7.21
N SER A 36 -0.38 20.83 -6.14
CA SER A 36 0.89 20.11 -6.22
C SER A 36 0.69 18.64 -6.55
N LYS A 37 -0.47 18.08 -6.17
CA LYS A 37 -0.83 16.66 -6.38
C LYS A 37 0.18 15.69 -5.78
N GLU A 38 0.80 16.07 -4.67
CA GLU A 38 1.71 15.21 -3.91
C GLU A 38 1.02 14.51 -2.72
N LEU A 39 -0.11 15.06 -2.25
CA LEU A 39 -0.93 14.51 -1.17
C LEU A 39 -2.37 14.31 -1.64
N PHE A 40 -2.95 13.20 -1.20
CA PHE A 40 -4.29 12.75 -1.58
C PHE A 40 -5.07 12.28 -0.35
N GLU A 41 -6.37 12.51 -0.37
CA GLU A 41 -7.33 11.99 0.61
C GLU A 41 -8.18 10.90 -0.04
N GLY A 42 -8.24 9.75 0.63
CA GLY A 42 -9.18 8.66 0.33
C GLY A 42 -10.45 8.86 1.15
N ARG A 43 -11.52 9.25 0.47
CA ARG A 43 -12.82 9.53 1.09
C ARG A 43 -13.80 8.41 0.81
N ASP A 44 -14.59 8.04 1.81
CA ASP A 44 -15.73 7.16 1.62
C ASP A 44 -16.71 7.79 0.61
N ARG A 45 -17.10 7.04 -0.43
CA ARG A 45 -17.97 7.56 -1.49
C ARG A 45 -19.39 7.87 -1.02
N GLU A 46 -19.88 7.19 0.01
CA GLU A 46 -21.23 7.36 0.53
C GLU A 46 -21.29 8.50 1.54
N THR A 47 -20.32 8.58 2.46
CA THR A 47 -20.35 9.56 3.56
C THR A 47 -19.52 10.82 3.28
N GLY A 48 -18.54 10.74 2.38
CA GLY A 48 -17.57 11.81 2.10
C GLY A 48 -16.48 11.97 3.17
N GLU A 49 -16.50 11.16 4.22
CA GLU A 49 -15.53 11.20 5.31
C GLU A 49 -14.14 10.77 4.84
N VAL A 50 -13.11 11.48 5.28
CA VAL A 50 -11.71 11.12 5.00
C VAL A 50 -11.33 9.92 5.85
N LYS A 51 -11.06 8.78 5.21
CA LYS A 51 -10.58 7.56 5.88
C LYS A 51 -9.05 7.46 5.86
N TYR A 52 -8.43 7.81 4.73
CA TYR A 52 -6.98 7.65 4.54
C TYR A 52 -6.34 8.88 3.90
N THR A 53 -5.03 9.04 4.11
CA THR A 53 -4.18 9.96 3.33
C THR A 53 -3.08 9.18 2.64
N ALA A 54 -2.65 9.63 1.46
CA ALA A 54 -1.69 8.94 0.62
C ALA A 54 -0.84 9.91 -0.17
N SER A 55 0.35 9.47 -0.55
CA SER A 55 1.22 10.13 -1.52
C SER A 55 1.14 9.44 -2.87
N ARG A 56 1.85 10.00 -3.87
CA ARG A 56 2.00 9.38 -5.19
C ARG A 56 2.67 8.01 -5.14
N ALA A 57 3.61 7.82 -4.20
CA ALA A 57 4.31 6.55 -4.03
C ALA A 57 3.36 5.42 -3.60
N ASP A 58 2.27 5.75 -2.91
CA ASP A 58 1.26 4.79 -2.49
C ASP A 58 0.25 4.52 -3.63
N LEU A 59 -0.26 5.58 -4.26
CA LEU A 59 -1.33 5.47 -5.27
C LEU A 59 -0.86 4.93 -6.63
N VAL A 60 0.45 4.94 -6.92
CA VAL A 60 0.97 4.39 -8.18
C VAL A 60 0.64 2.90 -8.33
N PHE A 61 0.56 2.16 -7.22
CA PHE A 61 0.18 0.74 -7.19
C PHE A 61 -1.28 0.49 -7.60
N GLY A 62 -2.15 1.49 -7.53
CA GLY A 62 -3.55 1.39 -7.98
C GLY A 62 -3.79 1.97 -9.38
N SER A 63 -2.81 2.67 -9.95
CA SER A 63 -2.95 3.49 -11.17
C SER A 63 -2.15 2.96 -12.35
N ASN A 64 -0.90 2.51 -12.14
CA ASN A 64 -0.12 1.89 -13.20
C ASN A 64 -0.62 0.46 -13.45
N SER A 65 -0.92 0.10 -14.70
CA SER A 65 -1.54 -1.20 -15.03
C SER A 65 -0.70 -2.41 -14.60
N VAL A 66 0.62 -2.35 -14.75
CA VAL A 66 1.52 -3.45 -14.36
C VAL A 66 1.61 -3.57 -12.84
N LEU A 67 1.78 -2.45 -12.13
CA LEU A 67 1.83 -2.47 -10.67
C LEU A 67 0.48 -2.87 -10.07
N ARG A 68 -0.62 -2.45 -10.69
CA ARG A 68 -1.97 -2.81 -10.28
C ARG A 68 -2.23 -4.30 -10.40
N ALA A 69 -1.77 -4.94 -11.48
CA ALA A 69 -1.88 -6.38 -11.62
C ALA A 69 -1.17 -7.14 -10.47
N VAL A 70 -0.02 -6.63 -10.00
CA VAL A 70 0.68 -7.20 -8.84
C VAL A 70 -0.07 -6.91 -7.53
N ALA A 71 -0.62 -5.70 -7.38
CA ALA A 71 -1.43 -5.34 -6.22
C ALA A 71 -2.69 -6.22 -6.08
N GLU A 72 -3.35 -6.54 -7.19
CA GLU A 72 -4.53 -7.41 -7.24
C GLU A 72 -4.21 -8.84 -6.76
N VAL A 73 -3.02 -9.36 -7.09
CA VAL A 73 -2.56 -10.66 -6.56
C VAL A 73 -2.46 -10.62 -5.04
N TYR A 74 -1.84 -9.59 -4.46
CA TYR A 74 -1.70 -9.50 -2.99
C TYR A 74 -2.99 -9.09 -2.26
N ALA A 75 -3.94 -8.42 -2.92
CA ALA A 75 -5.25 -8.09 -2.36
C ALA A 75 -6.22 -9.27 -2.36
N SER A 76 -5.94 -10.34 -3.11
CA SER A 76 -6.80 -11.52 -3.19
C SER A 76 -6.94 -12.19 -1.81
N SER A 77 -8.12 -12.76 -1.55
CA SER A 77 -8.49 -13.30 -0.23
C SER A 77 -7.61 -14.46 0.25
N ASP A 78 -6.97 -15.17 -0.68
CA ASP A 78 -6.08 -16.31 -0.44
C ASP A 78 -4.59 -15.92 -0.39
N ALA A 79 -4.26 -14.64 -0.60
CA ALA A 79 -2.88 -14.19 -0.78
C ALA A 79 -2.15 -13.80 0.51
N HIS A 80 -2.79 -13.92 1.69
CA HIS A 80 -2.21 -13.48 2.96
C HIS A 80 -0.85 -14.15 3.26
N GLU A 81 -0.80 -15.49 3.22
CA GLU A 81 0.43 -16.24 3.49
C GLU A 81 1.51 -15.95 2.44
N LYS A 82 1.10 -15.84 1.16
CA LYS A 82 1.99 -15.48 0.06
C LYS A 82 2.62 -14.10 0.28
N PHE A 83 1.82 -13.10 0.60
CA PHE A 83 2.29 -11.74 0.87
C PHE A 83 3.35 -11.73 1.99
N VAL A 84 3.08 -12.41 3.10
CA VAL A 84 4.03 -12.49 4.23
C VAL A 84 5.34 -13.14 3.80
N LYS A 85 5.30 -14.27 3.10
CA LYS A 85 6.51 -14.97 2.62
C LYS A 85 7.31 -14.11 1.66
N ASP A 86 6.65 -13.48 0.69
CA ASP A 86 7.31 -12.66 -0.33
C ASP A 86 7.92 -11.39 0.29
N PHE A 87 7.22 -10.75 1.24
CA PHE A 87 7.74 -9.62 1.99
C PHE A 87 9.01 -9.99 2.78
N VAL A 88 8.98 -11.11 3.52
CA VAL A 88 10.13 -11.59 4.29
C VAL A 88 11.30 -11.93 3.38
N ALA A 89 11.05 -12.61 2.25
CA ALA A 89 12.10 -12.94 1.29
C ALA A 89 12.76 -11.69 0.70
N ALA A 90 11.96 -10.68 0.32
CA ALA A 90 12.46 -9.40 -0.17
C ALA A 90 13.24 -8.65 0.90
N TRP A 91 12.75 -8.64 2.15
CA TRP A 91 13.44 -8.02 3.28
C TRP A 91 14.81 -8.65 3.52
N VAL A 92 14.87 -9.98 3.64
CA VAL A 92 16.12 -10.74 3.83
C VAL A 92 17.08 -10.51 2.67
N LYS A 93 16.59 -10.44 1.43
CA LYS A 93 17.42 -10.12 0.26
C LYS A 93 18.09 -8.75 0.43
N VAL A 94 17.34 -7.71 0.79
CA VAL A 94 17.89 -6.35 0.98
C VAL A 94 18.92 -6.32 2.11
N MET A 95 18.66 -7.03 3.22
CA MET A 95 19.58 -7.11 4.36
C MET A 95 20.92 -7.79 4.06
N ASN A 96 21.01 -8.53 2.96
CA ASN A 96 22.23 -9.25 2.56
C ASN A 96 22.92 -8.65 1.32
N LEU A 97 22.47 -7.49 0.80
CA LEU A 97 23.03 -6.92 -0.43
C LEU A 97 24.52 -6.53 -0.33
N ASP A 98 25.04 -6.31 0.87
CA ASP A 98 26.45 -5.94 1.11
C ASP A 98 27.29 -7.08 1.72
N ARG A 99 26.70 -8.28 1.88
CA ARG A 99 27.37 -9.48 2.42
C ARG A 99 28.23 -10.19 1.38
N PHE A 100 29.21 -9.46 0.84
CA PHE A 100 30.17 -9.97 -0.14
C PHE A 100 31.07 -11.09 0.43
N ASP A 101 31.09 -11.27 1.75
CA ASP A 101 31.82 -12.31 2.48
C ASP A 101 31.16 -13.70 2.42
N LEU A 102 29.88 -13.79 2.01
CA LEU A 102 29.12 -15.03 1.92
C LEU A 102 28.95 -15.56 0.48
N LEU A 103 29.57 -14.92 -0.52
CA LEU A 103 29.57 -15.32 -1.92
C LEU A 103 30.71 -16.30 -2.26
#